data_AF-A0A961MG20-F1
#
_entry.id   AF-A0A961MG20-F1
#
_cell.length_a   1.000
_cell.length_b   1.000
_cell.length_c   1.000
_cell.angle_alpha   90.00
_cell.angle_beta   90.00
_cell.angle_gamma   90.00
#
_symmetry.space_group_name_H-M   'P 1'
#
loop_
_entity.id
_entity.type
_entity.pdbx_description
1 polymer ?
#
loop_
_entity_poly.entity_id
_entity_poly.type
_entity_poly.pdbx_seq_one_letter_code
_entity_poly.pdbx_strand_id
1 'polypeptide(L)'
;MTLAPKALLLLSALALAACNNPDRYGANGVVDPGGAYGGAGGIDQMGLPSDPNSPAYFAQTIGDKVLFAVDQSTLSPEARIILSGQAQWLGSHPQYSAIIEGHADEQGTREYNLALGARRASSVQEYLVSQGVASNRLRTVSYGKERPLEVCSTEDCYSKNRRAVTVISLGAGS
;
A
#
# COMPACT_ATOMS: atom_id res chain seq x y z
N MET A 1 -42.80 -33.75 56.17
CA MET A 1 -41.60 -34.62 56.15
C MET A 1 -41.13 -34.64 54.70
N THR A 2 -40.26 -33.70 54.30
CA THR A 2 -38.80 -33.90 54.05
C THR A 2 -38.55 -34.71 52.77
N LEU A 3 -37.76 -34.36 51.76
CA LEU A 3 -36.64 -33.43 51.54
C LEU A 3 -36.45 -33.25 50.01
N ALA A 4 -35.87 -32.13 49.59
CA ALA A 4 -35.39 -31.88 48.21
C ALA A 4 -34.21 -32.80 47.82
N PRO A 5 -33.87 -32.88 46.52
CA PRO A 5 -32.52 -32.46 46.17
C PRO A 5 -32.48 -31.48 45.00
N LYS A 6 -31.47 -30.61 45.09
CA LYS A 6 -31.13 -29.50 44.21
C LYS A 6 -30.74 -30.02 42.82
N ALA A 7 -31.49 -29.69 41.78
CA ALA A 7 -31.05 -29.82 40.40
C ALA A 7 -30.46 -28.49 39.95
N LEU A 8 -29.14 -28.53 39.70
CA LEU A 8 -28.23 -27.44 39.44
C LEU A 8 -28.59 -26.69 38.14
N LEU A 9 -28.59 -25.36 38.21
CA LEU A 9 -28.51 -24.44 37.08
C LEU A 9 -27.23 -24.73 36.27
N LEU A 10 -27.36 -24.92 34.95
CA LEU A 10 -26.25 -24.82 34.00
C LEU A 10 -26.61 -23.80 32.93
N LEU A 11 -26.17 -22.56 33.18
CA LEU A 11 -26.07 -21.47 32.20
C LEU A 11 -24.90 -21.76 31.26
N SER A 12 -25.18 -22.21 30.03
CA SER A 12 -24.19 -22.26 28.96
C SER A 12 -24.16 -20.93 28.22
N ALA A 13 -23.45 -19.94 28.78
CA ALA A 13 -23.03 -18.76 28.04
C ALA A 13 -21.79 -19.12 27.20
N LEU A 14 -22.00 -19.31 25.90
CA LEU A 14 -20.93 -19.55 24.94
C LEU A 14 -20.24 -18.21 24.62
N ALA A 15 -19.21 -17.86 25.37
CA ALA A 15 -18.33 -16.75 25.03
C ALA A 15 -17.34 -17.19 23.95
N LEU A 16 -17.53 -16.73 22.71
CA LEU A 16 -16.49 -16.78 21.68
C LEU A 16 -15.42 -15.74 22.03
N ALA A 17 -14.39 -16.14 22.76
CA ALA A 17 -13.13 -15.41 22.82
C ALA A 17 -12.30 -15.78 21.60
N ALA A 18 -12.20 -14.87 20.62
CA ALA A 18 -11.24 -14.97 19.55
C ALA A 18 -9.84 -14.59 20.10
N CYS A 19 -8.98 -15.58 20.32
CA CYS A 19 -7.56 -15.34 20.56
C CYS A 19 -6.88 -14.99 19.24
N ASN A 20 -6.47 -13.74 19.06
CA ASN A 20 -5.51 -13.31 18.04
C ASN A 20 -4.11 -13.42 18.64
N ASN A 21 -3.26 -14.34 18.15
CA ASN A 21 -1.87 -14.47 18.59
C ASN A 21 -0.97 -13.52 17.77
N PRO A 22 -0.34 -12.50 18.38
CA PRO A 22 0.61 -11.63 17.67
C PRO A 22 1.99 -12.28 17.44
N ASP A 23 2.25 -13.49 17.93
CA ASP A 23 3.58 -14.13 17.90
C ASP A 23 3.93 -14.83 16.57
N ARG A 24 3.37 -14.39 15.44
CA ARG A 24 3.62 -15.03 14.13
C ARG A 24 4.91 -14.58 13.45
N TYR A 25 5.61 -13.58 14.00
CA TYR A 25 6.92 -13.15 13.52
C TYR A 25 7.94 -13.34 14.64
N GLY A 26 8.73 -14.41 14.52
CA GLY A 26 9.63 -14.90 15.54
C GLY A 26 10.55 -13.83 16.11
N ALA A 27 10.43 -13.60 17.41
CA ALA A 27 11.46 -12.98 18.22
C ALA A 27 12.65 -13.94 18.33
N ASN A 28 13.79 -13.56 17.77
CA ASN A 28 15.15 -13.89 18.25
C ASN A 28 16.19 -13.14 17.40
N GLY A 29 16.57 -11.95 17.86
CA GLY A 29 17.63 -11.16 17.26
C GLY A 29 17.97 -9.98 18.16
N VAL A 30 18.88 -10.20 19.10
CA VAL A 30 19.47 -9.20 19.99
C VAL A 30 20.02 -8.02 19.19
N VAL A 31 19.64 -6.78 19.54
CA VAL A 31 20.32 -5.55 19.08
C VAL A 31 20.42 -4.53 20.23
N ASP A 32 21.62 -4.51 20.81
CA ASP A 32 22.45 -3.42 21.35
C ASP A 32 21.80 -2.14 21.96
N PRO A 33 22.03 -1.82 23.26
CA PRO A 33 21.71 -0.53 23.85
C PRO A 33 22.74 0.54 23.44
N GLY A 34 22.66 0.99 22.19
CA GLY A 34 23.51 2.06 21.65
C GLY A 34 23.08 2.65 20.31
N GLY A 35 22.10 2.05 19.63
CA GLY A 35 21.52 2.56 18.39
C GLY A 35 20.17 3.23 18.64
N ALA A 36 20.05 4.52 18.34
CA ALA A 36 18.80 5.26 18.33
C ALA A 36 17.90 4.79 17.17
N TYR A 37 17.32 3.60 17.31
CA TYR A 37 16.15 3.14 16.57
C TYR A 37 15.06 2.88 17.62
N GLY A 38 14.36 3.96 17.99
CA GLY A 38 13.22 3.92 18.89
C GLY A 38 12.08 3.14 18.25
N GLY A 39 11.89 1.89 18.68
CA GLY A 39 10.68 1.13 18.42
C GLY A 39 9.57 1.55 19.39
N ALA A 40 8.55 2.23 18.86
CA ALA A 40 7.18 2.26 19.37
C ALA A 40 6.29 2.92 18.30
N GLY A 41 5.58 2.15 17.47
CA GLY A 41 4.75 2.75 16.41
C GLY A 41 4.06 1.79 15.45
N GLY A 42 3.60 0.63 15.91
CA GLY A 42 2.61 -0.15 15.15
C GLY A 42 1.22 0.30 15.59
N ILE A 43 0.39 0.75 14.62
CA ILE A 43 -1.02 1.18 14.70
C ILE A 43 -1.38 2.68 14.83
N ASP A 44 -0.58 3.64 14.32
CA ASP A 44 -1.15 4.98 13.99
C ASP A 44 -0.37 5.77 12.91
N GLN A 45 0.52 5.12 12.16
CA GLN A 45 1.47 5.87 11.34
C GLN A 45 0.89 6.40 10.01
N MET A 46 -0.31 5.97 9.61
CA MET A 46 -0.99 6.48 8.41
C MET A 46 -1.96 7.64 8.67
N GLY A 47 -2.32 7.90 9.93
CA GLY A 47 -3.38 8.86 10.28
C GLY A 47 -4.75 8.50 9.70
N LEU A 48 -5.71 9.44 9.81
CA LEU A 48 -7.09 9.24 9.37
C LEU A 48 -7.31 9.77 7.94
N PRO A 49 -8.15 9.11 7.11
CA PRO A 49 -8.51 9.60 5.77
C PRO A 49 -9.20 10.97 5.75
N SER A 50 -9.71 11.44 6.90
CA SER A 50 -10.31 12.77 7.05
C SER A 50 -9.28 13.88 7.29
N ASP A 51 -8.04 13.55 7.65
CA ASP A 51 -6.94 14.51 7.83
C ASP A 51 -6.19 14.71 6.50
N PRO A 52 -6.27 15.89 5.88
CA PRO A 52 -5.60 16.16 4.60
C PRO A 52 -4.07 15.96 4.62
N ASN A 53 -3.44 15.97 5.79
CA ASN A 53 -1.98 15.83 5.92
C ASN A 53 -1.52 14.37 6.11
N SER A 54 -2.46 13.43 6.18
CA SER A 54 -2.18 12.04 6.52
C SER A 54 -1.84 11.20 5.28
N PRO A 55 -0.96 10.19 5.42
CA PRO A 55 -0.78 9.20 4.37
C PRO A 55 -2.06 8.47 3.97
N ALA A 56 -3.00 8.27 4.90
CA ALA A 56 -4.29 7.66 4.62
C ALA A 56 -5.15 8.52 3.67
N TYR A 57 -5.14 9.84 3.83
CA TYR A 57 -5.83 10.76 2.92
C TYR A 57 -5.27 10.67 1.50
N PHE A 58 -3.94 10.60 1.37
CA PHE A 58 -3.30 10.40 0.07
C PHE A 58 -3.78 9.10 -0.61
N ALA A 59 -3.76 7.98 0.10
CA ALA A 59 -4.12 6.70 -0.49
C ALA A 59 -5.62 6.53 -0.79
N GLN A 60 -6.49 7.06 0.08
CA GLN A 60 -7.93 6.77 0.02
C GLN A 60 -8.75 7.89 -0.61
N THR A 61 -8.38 9.15 -0.37
CA THR A 61 -9.14 10.31 -0.84
C THR A 61 -8.63 10.78 -2.20
N ILE A 62 -7.31 10.86 -2.38
CA ILE A 62 -6.70 11.21 -3.68
C ILE A 62 -6.62 9.97 -4.58
N GLY A 63 -6.21 8.84 -4.00
CA GLY A 63 -5.90 7.63 -4.74
C GLY A 63 -4.40 7.51 -4.98
N ASP A 64 -3.80 6.45 -4.49
CA ASP A 64 -2.38 6.08 -4.66
C ASP A 64 -2.11 5.28 -5.95
N LYS A 65 -3.15 4.83 -6.65
CA LYS A 65 -3.06 3.90 -7.78
C LYS A 65 -3.56 4.53 -9.08
N VAL A 66 -2.84 4.24 -10.17
CA VAL A 66 -3.32 4.48 -11.53
C VAL A 66 -3.29 3.20 -12.35
N LEU A 67 -4.27 3.03 -13.24
CA LEU A 67 -4.44 1.84 -14.06
C LEU A 67 -3.96 2.07 -15.50
N PHE A 68 -3.65 0.96 -16.18
CA PHE A 68 -3.20 0.95 -17.57
C PHE A 68 -3.98 -0.07 -18.39
N ALA A 69 -4.17 0.25 -19.68
CA ALA A 69 -4.64 -0.71 -20.66
C ALA A 69 -3.62 -1.83 -20.90
N VAL A 70 -4.08 -2.92 -21.52
CA VAL A 70 -3.25 -4.06 -21.94
C VAL A 70 -2.07 -3.56 -22.78
N ASP A 71 -0.86 -4.01 -22.46
CA ASP A 71 0.39 -3.65 -23.14
C ASP A 71 0.74 -2.15 -23.22
N GLN A 72 0.03 -1.29 -22.49
CA GLN A 72 0.26 0.15 -22.51
C GLN A 72 0.97 0.65 -21.26
N SER A 73 1.77 1.70 -21.44
CA SER A 73 2.31 2.56 -20.37
C SER A 73 1.84 4.03 -20.52
N THR A 74 0.89 4.29 -21.40
CA THR A 74 0.29 5.61 -21.62
C THR A 74 -0.71 5.93 -20.51
N LEU A 75 -0.60 7.14 -19.93
CA LEU A 75 -1.52 7.62 -18.90
C LEU A 75 -2.86 8.04 -19.51
N SER A 76 -3.95 7.43 -19.03
CA SER A 76 -5.31 7.84 -19.38
C SER A 76 -5.68 9.21 -18.78
N PRO A 77 -6.75 9.87 -19.26
CA PRO A 77 -7.27 11.10 -18.64
C PRO A 77 -7.56 10.93 -17.14
N GLU A 78 -8.13 9.80 -16.74
CA GLU A 78 -8.46 9.48 -15.35
C GLU A 78 -7.19 9.34 -14.51
N ALA A 79 -6.17 8.65 -15.04
CA ALA A 79 -4.86 8.55 -14.38
C ALA A 79 -4.22 9.93 -14.18
N ARG A 80 -4.31 10.82 -15.17
CA ARG A 80 -3.78 12.20 -15.08
C ARG A 80 -4.49 13.03 -14.02
N ILE A 81 -5.80 12.85 -13.83
CA ILE A 81 -6.57 13.51 -12.75
C ILE A 81 -6.04 13.07 -11.38
N ILE A 82 -5.89 11.76 -11.16
CA ILE A 82 -5.35 11.21 -9.91
C ILE A 82 -3.94 11.73 -9.67
N LEU A 83 -3.06 11.64 -10.66
CA LEU A 83 -1.67 12.09 -10.54
C LEU A 83 -1.54 13.60 -10.34
N SER A 84 -2.46 14.40 -10.88
CA SER A 84 -2.51 15.84 -10.59
C SER A 84 -2.79 16.09 -9.11
N GLY A 85 -3.73 15.34 -8.51
CA GLY A 85 -3.99 15.40 -7.07
C GLY A 85 -2.79 14.93 -6.24
N GLN A 86 -2.14 13.84 -6.66
CA GLN A 86 -0.92 13.36 -5.99
C GLN A 86 0.21 14.39 -6.04
N ALA A 87 0.44 15.03 -7.20
CA ALA A 87 1.46 16.06 -7.35
C ALA A 87 1.18 17.28 -6.46
N GLN A 88 -0.07 17.72 -6.40
CA GLN A 88 -0.47 18.85 -5.57
C GLN A 88 -0.23 18.55 -4.08
N TRP A 89 -0.58 17.35 -3.62
CA TRP A 89 -0.35 16.91 -2.25
C TRP A 89 1.15 16.77 -1.93
N LEU A 90 1.94 16.19 -2.83
CA LEU A 90 3.41 16.09 -2.67
C LEU A 90 4.08 17.47 -2.69
N GLY A 91 3.49 18.44 -3.38
CA GLY A 91 3.91 19.84 -3.39
C GLY A 91 3.69 20.54 -2.04
N SER A 92 2.55 20.31 -1.38
CA SER A 92 2.25 20.88 -0.06
C SER A 92 2.92 20.14 1.10
N HIS A 93 3.44 18.93 0.87
CA HIS A 93 4.10 18.13 1.90
C HIS A 93 5.54 17.75 1.51
N PRO A 94 6.48 18.71 1.55
CA PRO A 94 7.86 18.51 1.10
C PRO A 94 8.64 17.46 1.92
N GLN A 95 8.20 17.13 3.13
CA GLN A 95 8.80 16.11 4.00
C GLN A 95 8.60 14.67 3.51
N TYR A 96 7.69 14.44 2.56
CA TYR A 96 7.47 13.10 2.00
C TYR A 96 8.32 12.90 0.75
N SER A 97 8.80 11.67 0.57
CA SER A 97 9.30 11.18 -0.72
C SER A 97 8.39 10.06 -1.22
N ALA A 98 8.47 9.73 -2.50
CA ALA A 98 7.64 8.68 -3.09
C ALA A 98 8.46 7.66 -3.88
N ILE A 99 8.05 6.40 -3.78
CA ILE A 99 8.47 5.29 -4.63
C ILE A 99 7.28 4.92 -5.50
N ILE A 100 7.50 4.87 -6.81
CA ILE A 100 6.51 4.54 -7.81
C ILE A 100 6.75 3.09 -8.23
N GLU A 101 5.82 2.22 -7.87
CA GLU A 101 5.89 0.79 -8.12
C GLU A 101 5.11 0.45 -9.39
N GLY A 102 5.78 -0.09 -10.41
CA GLY A 102 5.16 -0.48 -11.67
C GLY A 102 4.86 -1.98 -11.75
N HIS A 103 3.60 -2.33 -12.04
CA HIS A 103 3.09 -3.69 -12.10
C HIS A 103 2.50 -4.04 -13.47
N ALA A 104 2.46 -5.33 -13.76
CA ALA A 104 1.80 -5.94 -14.91
C ALA A 104 0.91 -7.11 -14.45
N ASP A 105 0.00 -7.54 -15.33
CA ASP A 105 -0.78 -8.75 -15.11
C ASP A 105 0.07 -10.01 -15.38
N GLU A 106 -0.53 -11.19 -15.21
CA GLU A 106 0.21 -12.47 -15.27
C GLU A 106 0.61 -12.90 -16.69
N GLN A 107 0.03 -12.26 -17.71
CA GLN A 107 0.18 -12.61 -19.12
C GLN A 107 1.56 -12.24 -19.66
N GLY A 108 2.13 -13.07 -20.54
CA GLY A 108 3.44 -12.83 -21.14
C GLY A 108 4.63 -13.29 -20.28
N THR A 109 5.85 -12.99 -20.73
CA THR A 109 7.07 -13.42 -20.04
C THR A 109 7.38 -12.54 -18.83
N ARG A 110 8.15 -13.09 -17.90
CA ARG A 110 8.58 -12.37 -16.69
C ARG A 110 9.38 -11.12 -17.04
N GLU A 111 10.33 -11.26 -17.97
CA GLU A 111 11.25 -10.21 -18.40
C GLU A 111 10.49 -9.09 -19.11
N TYR A 112 9.53 -9.45 -19.97
CA TYR A 112 8.65 -8.48 -20.62
C TYR A 112 7.85 -7.68 -19.60
N ASN A 113 7.24 -8.35 -18.61
CA ASN A 113 6.44 -7.67 -17.60
C ASN A 113 7.27 -6.81 -16.65
N LEU A 114 8.51 -7.19 -16.35
CA LEU A 114 9.44 -6.34 -15.62
C LEU A 114 9.76 -5.07 -16.42
N ALA A 115 10.02 -5.19 -17.72
CA ALA A 115 10.25 -4.03 -18.57
C ALA A 115 8.98 -3.15 -18.72
N LEU A 116 7.80 -3.75 -18.86
CA LEU A 116 6.52 -3.04 -18.96
C LEU A 116 6.20 -2.30 -17.65
N GLY A 117 6.40 -2.94 -16.50
CA GLY A 117 6.25 -2.29 -15.20
C GLY A 117 7.22 -1.12 -15.04
N ALA A 118 8.48 -1.25 -15.47
CA ALA A 118 9.44 -0.14 -15.44
C ALA A 118 8.98 1.06 -16.28
N ARG A 119 8.47 0.81 -17.51
CA ARG A 119 7.90 1.87 -18.36
C ARG A 119 6.70 2.57 -17.70
N ARG A 120 5.79 1.81 -17.07
CA ARG A 120 4.64 2.38 -16.34
C ARG A 120 5.07 3.27 -15.18
N ALA A 121 6.05 2.82 -14.38
CA ALA A 121 6.60 3.63 -13.30
C ALA A 121 7.28 4.90 -13.81
N SER A 122 8.03 4.82 -14.93
CA SER A 122 8.64 5.97 -15.59
C SER A 122 7.59 6.98 -16.05
N SER A 123 6.53 6.53 -16.74
CA SER A 123 5.45 7.43 -17.19
C SER A 123 4.81 8.21 -16.04
N VAL A 124 4.60 7.56 -14.89
CA VAL A 124 4.07 8.22 -13.69
C VAL A 124 5.09 9.21 -13.12
N GLN A 125 6.36 8.83 -13.00
CA GLN A 125 7.42 9.71 -12.50
C GLN A 125 7.55 10.96 -13.37
N GLU A 126 7.65 10.79 -14.69
CA GLU A 126 7.76 11.88 -15.66
C GLU A 126 6.56 12.83 -15.56
N TYR A 127 5.36 12.30 -15.40
CA TYR A 127 4.17 13.11 -15.20
C TYR A 127 4.26 13.92 -13.90
N LEU A 128 4.57 13.29 -12.76
CA LEU A 128 4.69 13.98 -11.47
C LEU A 128 5.78 15.07 -11.50
N VAL A 129 6.91 14.81 -12.16
CA VAL A 129 7.96 15.81 -12.40
C VAL A 129 7.45 16.97 -13.26
N SER A 130 6.70 16.68 -14.32
CA SER A 130 6.09 17.72 -15.17
C SER A 130 5.09 18.59 -14.42
N GLN A 131 4.49 18.08 -13.33
CA GLN A 131 3.60 18.81 -12.43
C GLN A 131 4.36 19.53 -11.29
N GLY A 132 5.70 19.50 -11.28
CA GLY A 132 6.54 20.26 -10.35
C GLY A 132 7.03 19.49 -9.12
N VAL A 133 6.81 18.17 -9.04
CA VAL A 133 7.41 17.36 -7.96
C VAL A 133 8.91 17.19 -8.25
N ALA A 134 9.76 17.53 -7.28
CA ALA A 134 11.21 17.43 -7.45
C ALA A 134 11.65 15.98 -7.71
N SER A 135 12.45 15.76 -8.75
CA SER A 135 12.83 14.41 -9.22
C SER A 135 13.64 13.62 -8.18
N ASN A 136 14.44 14.30 -7.34
CA ASN A 136 15.20 13.67 -6.25
C ASN A 136 14.32 13.06 -5.15
N ARG A 137 13.05 13.48 -5.06
CA ARG A 137 12.05 12.91 -4.13
C ARG A 137 11.31 11.71 -4.70
N LEU A 138 11.53 11.38 -5.97
CA LEU A 138 10.82 10.32 -6.69
C LEU A 138 11.79 9.21 -7.09
N ARG A 139 11.44 7.98 -6.74
CA ARG A 139 12.13 6.77 -7.23
C ARG A 139 11.14 5.85 -7.91
N THR A 140 11.63 5.00 -8.81
CA THR A 140 10.81 3.99 -9.50
C THR A 140 11.31 2.59 -9.18
N VAL A 141 10.40 1.65 -9.01
CA VAL A 141 10.68 0.22 -8.89
C VAL A 141 9.72 -0.52 -9.80
N SER A 142 10.18 -1.59 -10.45
CA SER A 142 9.28 -2.50 -11.17
C SER A 142 9.20 -3.84 -10.48
N TYR A 143 7.97 -4.31 -10.30
CA TYR A 143 7.69 -5.67 -9.86
C TYR A 143 7.18 -6.55 -11.01
N GLY A 144 6.86 -5.98 -12.17
CA GLY A 144 6.22 -6.70 -13.26
C GLY A 144 5.01 -7.49 -12.74
N LYS A 145 5.03 -8.81 -12.97
CA LYS A 145 3.97 -9.73 -12.53
C LYS A 145 4.22 -10.42 -11.19
N GLU A 146 5.29 -10.07 -10.47
CA GLU A 146 5.73 -10.75 -9.24
C GLU A 146 4.89 -10.37 -8.01
N ARG A 147 4.15 -9.25 -8.07
CA ARG A 147 3.32 -8.72 -6.98
C ARG A 147 1.90 -8.40 -7.45
N PRO A 148 1.09 -9.43 -7.79
CA PRO A 148 -0.30 -9.22 -8.18
C PRO A 148 -1.11 -8.67 -7.01
N LEU A 149 -2.08 -7.81 -7.30
CA LEU A 149 -3.10 -7.38 -6.35
C LEU A 149 -4.17 -8.46 -6.19
N GLU A 150 -4.57 -9.06 -7.30
CA GLU A 150 -5.51 -10.18 -7.33
C GLU A 150 -4.89 -11.34 -8.13
N VAL A 151 -5.04 -12.57 -7.62
CA VAL A 151 -4.55 -13.78 -8.28
C VAL A 151 -5.73 -14.47 -8.96
N CYS A 152 -5.90 -14.21 -10.25
CA CYS A 152 -7.00 -14.74 -11.04
C CYS A 152 -6.72 -14.60 -12.54
N SER A 153 -7.37 -15.46 -13.33
CA SER A 153 -7.17 -15.55 -14.79
C SER A 153 -8.34 -15.01 -15.61
N THR A 154 -8.88 -13.85 -15.21
CA THR A 154 -9.99 -13.16 -15.90
C THR A 154 -9.62 -11.70 -16.19
N GLU A 155 -10.22 -11.11 -17.22
CA GLU A 155 -9.89 -9.73 -17.62
C GLU A 155 -10.16 -8.71 -16.51
N ASP A 156 -11.25 -8.89 -15.75
CA ASP A 156 -11.58 -8.04 -14.59
C ASP A 156 -10.43 -8.00 -13.57
N CYS A 157 -9.75 -9.12 -13.38
CA CYS A 157 -8.60 -9.25 -12.50
C CYS A 157 -7.34 -8.62 -13.09
N TYR A 158 -7.05 -8.93 -14.35
CA TYR A 158 -5.88 -8.41 -15.07
C TYR A 158 -5.88 -6.87 -15.07
N SER A 159 -7.05 -6.26 -15.28
CA SER A 159 -7.21 -4.81 -15.29
C SER A 159 -6.75 -4.13 -13.99
N LYS A 160 -6.98 -4.77 -12.84
CA LYS A 160 -6.54 -4.26 -11.53
C LYS A 160 -5.04 -4.47 -11.29
N ASN A 161 -4.47 -5.50 -11.89
CA ASN A 161 -3.03 -5.81 -11.78
C ASN A 161 -2.16 -4.91 -12.66
N ARG A 162 -2.70 -4.41 -13.79
CA ARG A 162 -2.04 -3.43 -14.66
C ARG A 162 -2.07 -2.03 -14.04
N ARG A 163 -1.18 -1.79 -13.09
CA ARG A 163 -1.17 -0.54 -12.31
C ARG A 163 0.23 0.02 -12.07
N ALA A 164 0.26 1.29 -11.67
CA ALA A 164 1.35 1.85 -10.90
C ALA A 164 0.82 2.29 -9.53
N VAL A 165 1.63 2.12 -8.48
CA VAL A 165 1.30 2.52 -7.10
C VAL A 165 2.31 3.54 -6.63
N THR A 166 1.84 4.68 -6.15
CA THR A 166 2.69 5.71 -5.52
C THR A 166 2.72 5.46 -4.01
N VAL A 167 3.86 4.96 -3.52
CA VAL A 167 4.08 4.69 -2.09
C VAL A 167 4.84 5.86 -1.49
N ILE A 168 4.21 6.58 -0.56
CA ILE A 168 4.83 7.70 0.14
C ILE A 168 5.53 7.24 1.43
N SER A 169 6.62 7.90 1.76
CA SER A 169 7.38 7.68 3.00
C SER A 169 7.90 8.99 3.54
N LEU A 170 8.05 9.09 4.86
CA LEU A 170 8.80 10.18 5.48
C LEU A 170 10.27 9.98 5.12
N GLY A 171 10.75 10.81 4.21
CA GLY A 171 12.12 10.73 3.69
C GLY A 171 12.76 12.08 3.86
N ALA A 172 13.74 12.16 4.76
CA ALA A 172 14.61 13.31 4.91
C ALA A 172 15.27 13.59 3.55
N GLY A 173 14.75 14.58 2.83
CA GLY A 173 15.47 15.14 1.70
C GLY A 173 16.85 15.53 2.20
N SER A 174 17.88 14.85 1.69
CA SER A 174 19.25 15.35 1.75
C SER A 174 19.48 16.26 0.56
#